data_AF-A0A6I1ZYR7-F1
#
_entry.id   AF-A0A6I1ZYR7-F1
#
_cell.length_a   1.000
_cell.length_b   1.000
_cell.length_c   1.000
_cell.angle_alpha   90.00
_cell.angle_beta   90.00
_cell.angle_gamma   90.00
#
_symmetry.space_group_name_H-M   'P 1'
#
loop_
_entity.id
_entity.type
_entity.pdbx_description
1 polymer ?
#
loop_
_entity_poly.entity_id
_entity_poly.type
_entity_poly.pdbx_seq_one_letter_code
_entity_poly.pdbx_strand_id
1 'polypeptide(L)' 'MIKTVIRLKDDAVMVFDDQGEQMTAYQGQYDSVKAKIVQDAPVETVFLHWLGSDAIPETVSREEW' A
#
# COMPACT_ATOMS: atom_id res chain seq x y z
N MET A 1 -1.07 9.12 -9.57
CA MET A 1 0.28 8.87 -8.99
C MET A 1 0.12 7.99 -7.76
N ILE A 2 1.00 7.04 -7.43
CA ILE A 2 0.82 6.23 -6.19
C ILE A 2 0.80 7.17 -4.99
N LYS A 3 -0.32 7.17 -4.23
CA LYS A 3 -0.49 8.05 -3.08
C LYS A 3 -0.58 7.30 -1.76
N THR A 4 -1.37 6.22 -1.75
CA THR A 4 -1.62 5.44 -0.54
C THR A 4 -1.52 3.96 -0.88
N VAL A 5 -0.79 3.22 -0.06
CA VAL A 5 -0.59 1.78 -0.19
C VAL A 5 -0.98 1.13 1.13
N ILE A 6 -1.89 0.16 1.08
CA ILE A 6 -2.41 -0.53 2.26
C ILE A 6 -2.17 -2.02 2.10
N ARG A 7 -1.44 -2.62 3.04
CA ARG A 7 -1.35 -4.08 3.17
C ARG A 7 -2.39 -4.56 4.18
N LEU A 8 -3.21 -5.50 3.77
CA LEU A 8 -4.27 -6.11 4.56
C LEU A 8 -3.77 -7.36 5.29
N LYS A 9 -4.53 -7.82 6.28
CA LYS A 9 -4.22 -9.02 7.09
C LYS A 9 -4.02 -10.31 6.30
N ASP A 10 -4.59 -10.41 5.10
CA ASP A 10 -4.50 -11.56 4.19
C ASP A 10 -3.44 -11.36 3.11
N ASP A 11 -2.51 -10.43 3.35
CA ASP A 11 -1.45 -10.01 2.44
C ASP A 11 -1.94 -9.44 1.10
N ALA A 12 -3.23 -9.14 0.97
CA ALA A 12 -3.72 -8.34 -0.14
C ALA A 12 -3.24 -6.89 -0.01
N VAL A 13 -2.90 -6.28 -1.14
CA VAL A 13 -2.46 -4.90 -1.23
C VAL A 13 -3.46 -4.08 -2.03
N MET A 14 -3.91 -2.98 -1.43
CA MET A 14 -4.72 -1.96 -2.07
C MET A 14 -3.85 -0.73 -2.32
N VAL A 15 -3.92 -0.20 -3.54
CA VAL A 15 -3.18 1.00 -3.93
C VAL A 15 -4.15 2.03 -4.47
N PHE A 16 -3.99 3.27 -4.01
CA PHE A 16 -4.80 4.41 -4.41
C PHE A 16 -3.92 5.53 -4.97
N ASP A 17 -4.46 6.24 -5.94
CA ASP A 17 -3.83 7.44 -6.45
C ASP A 17 -4.17 8.70 -5.64
N ASP A 18 -3.66 9.84 -6.11
CA ASP A 18 -3.84 11.16 -5.51
C ASP A 18 -5.28 11.68 -5.56
N GLN A 19 -6.14 11.06 -6.38
CA GLN A 19 -7.58 11.34 -6.45
C GLN A 19 -8.40 10.37 -5.58
N GLY A 20 -7.75 9.39 -4.94
CA GLY A 20 -8.41 8.33 -4.19
C GLY A 20 -8.97 7.22 -5.07
N GLU A 21 -8.58 7.14 -6.35
CA GLU A 21 -8.99 6.06 -7.24
C GLU A 21 -8.08 4.84 -7.07
N GLN A 22 -8.65 3.65 -7.21
CA GLN A 22 -7.91 2.39 -7.08
C GLN A 22 -7.02 2.14 -8.30
N MET A 23 -5.73 1.88 -8.05
CA MET A 23 -4.76 1.55 -9.09
C MET A 23 -4.57 0.04 -9.24
N THR A 24 -5.38 -0.60 -10.07
CA THR A 24 -5.40 -2.06 -10.26
C THR A 24 -4.07 -2.66 -10.70
N ALA A 25 -3.22 -1.89 -11.40
CA ALA A 25 -1.89 -2.32 -11.85
C ALA A 25 -0.89 -2.62 -10.72
N TYR A 26 -1.22 -2.24 -9.48
CA TYR A 26 -0.40 -2.46 -8.28
C TYR A 26 -1.15 -3.27 -7.20
N GLN A 27 -2.35 -3.75 -7.49
CA GLN A 27 -3.10 -4.57 -6.53
C GLN A 27 -2.75 -6.05 -6.67
N GLY A 28 -2.84 -6.79 -5.57
CA GLY A 28 -2.59 -8.22 -5.54
C GLY A 28 -2.02 -8.68 -4.22
N GLN A 29 -1.40 -9.86 -4.23
CA GLN A 29 -0.68 -10.38 -3.08
C GLN A 29 0.63 -9.62 -2.87
N TYR A 30 0.94 -9.29 -1.62
CA TYR A 30 2.04 -8.43 -1.22
C TYR A 30 3.37 -8.82 -1.87
N ASP A 31 3.76 -10.09 -1.80
CA ASP A 31 5.02 -10.57 -2.39
C ASP A 31 5.09 -10.36 -3.91
N SER A 32 3.95 -10.37 -4.60
CA SER A 32 3.87 -10.19 -6.05
C SER A 32 3.98 -8.73 -6.47
N VAL A 33 3.63 -7.78 -5.60
CA VAL A 33 3.52 -6.35 -5.95
C VAL A 33 4.50 -5.45 -5.20
N LYS A 34 5.07 -5.90 -4.08
CA LYS A 34 5.94 -5.10 -3.19
C LYS A 34 7.06 -4.41 -3.97
N ALA A 35 7.86 -5.18 -4.69
CA ALA A 35 9.04 -4.65 -5.37
C ALA A 35 8.67 -3.56 -6.39
N LYS A 36 7.60 -3.79 -7.16
CA LYS A 36 7.09 -2.84 -8.15
C LYS A 36 6.59 -1.56 -7.47
N ILE A 37 5.81 -1.67 -6.39
CA ILE A 37 5.30 -0.51 -5.66
C ILE A 37 6.45 0.29 -5.06
N VAL A 38 7.38 -0.35 -4.36
CA VAL A 38 8.50 0.35 -3.71
C VAL A 38 9.38 1.05 -4.76
N GLN A 39 9.52 0.49 -5.95
CA GLN A 39 10.24 1.13 -7.05
C GLN A 39 9.51 2.35 -7.61
N ASP A 40 8.20 2.23 -7.85
CA ASP A 40 7.42 3.24 -8.58
C ASP A 40 6.78 4.30 -7.64
N ALA A 41 6.76 4.05 -6.33
CA ALA A 41 6.18 4.93 -5.32
C ALA A 41 7.00 6.22 -5.16
N PRO A 42 6.39 7.40 -5.27
CA PRO A 42 7.01 8.68 -4.88
C PRO A 42 7.35 8.77 -3.38
N VAL A 43 8.25 9.68 -3.01
CA VAL A 43 8.69 9.89 -1.61
C VAL A 43 7.52 10.20 -0.66
N GLU A 44 6.51 10.91 -1.17
CA GLU A 44 5.31 11.32 -0.46
C GLU A 44 4.21 10.24 -0.38
N THR A 45 4.50 9.02 -0.83
CA THR A 45 3.58 7.88 -0.70
C THR A 45 3.39 7.51 0.76
N VAL A 46 2.15 7.34 1.17
CA VAL A 46 1.79 6.88 2.51
C VAL A 46 1.64 5.36 2.49
N PHE A 47 2.45 4.68 3.29
CA PHE A 47 2.40 3.24 3.47
C PHE A 47 1.66 2.90 4.75
N LEU A 48 0.74 1.94 4.66
CA LEU A 48 -0.16 1.56 5.73
C LEU A 48 -0.18 0.04 5.91
N HIS A 49 -0.22 -0.39 7.17
CA HIS A 49 -0.54 -1.74 7.59
C HIS A 49 -1.94 -1.75 8.22
N TRP A 50 -2.81 -2.60 7.67
CA TRP A 50 -4.13 -2.88 8.23
C TRP A 50 -4.24 -4.39 8.51
N LEU A 51 -3.43 -4.84 9.48
CA LEU A 51 -3.24 -6.25 9.79
C LEU A 51 -4.12 -6.74 10.95
N GLY A 52 -4.63 -5.82 11.77
CA GLY A 52 -5.46 -6.11 12.93
C GLY A 52 -6.97 -5.95 12.68
N SER A 53 -7.75 -6.11 13.75
CA SER A 53 -9.18 -5.77 13.78
C SER A 53 -9.44 -4.29 14.09
N ASP A 54 -8.39 -3.49 14.29
CA ASP A 54 -8.50 -2.09 14.63
C ASP A 54 -9.14 -1.30 13.48
N ALA A 55 -9.96 -0.31 13.84
CA ALA A 55 -10.63 0.54 12.88
C ALA A 55 -9.67 1.52 12.17
N ILE A 56 -8.46 1.69 12.71
CA ILE A 56 -7.47 2.66 12.23
C ILE A 56 -6.23 1.88 11.76
N PRO A 57 -5.83 1.99 10.48
CA PRO A 57 -4.59 1.39 9.97
C PRO A 57 -3.35 2.13 10.50
N GLU A 58 -2.24 1.41 10.62
CA GLU A 58 -0.96 1.93 11.09
C GLU A 58 -0.15 2.48 9.93
N THR A 59 0.31 3.74 10.01
CA THR A 59 1.27 4.29 9.06
C THR A 59 2.66 3.79 9.36
N VAL A 60 3.34 3.22 8.37
CA VAL A 60 4.69 2.67 8.48
C VAL A 60 5.66 3.36 7.53
N SER A 61 6.97 3.21 7.79
CA SER A 61 8.00 3.67 6.86
C SER A 61 8.02 2.82 5.58
N ARG A 62 8.65 3.34 4.52
CA ARG A 62 8.82 2.59 3.26
C ARG A 62 9.66 1.32 3.47
N GLU A 63 10.60 1.37 4.39
CA GLU A 63 11.55 0.30 4.70
C GLU A 63 10.88 -0.83 5.50
N GLU A 64 9.95 -0.47 6.39
CA GLU A 64 9.17 -1.42 7.20
C GLU A 64 7.95 -1.97 6.47
N TRP A 65 7.52 -1.31 5.39
CA TRP A 65 6.46 -1.78 4.52
C TRP A 65 6.87 -2.99 3.69
#